data_AF-A0A967MRG2-F1
#
_entry.id   AF-A0A967MRG2-F1
#
_cell.length_a   1.000
_cell.length_b   1.000
_cell.length_c   1.000
_cell.angle_alpha   90.00
_cell.angle_beta   90.00
_cell.angle_gamma   90.00
#
_symmetry.space_group_name_H-M   'P 1'
#
loop_
_entity.id
_entity.type
_entity.pdbx_description
1 polymer ?
#
loop_
_entity_poly.entity_id
_entity_poly.type
_entity_poly.pdbx_seq_one_letter_code
_entity_poly.pdbx_strand_id
1 'polypeptide(L)'
;MAGEEAPAQVRLRAERLGIDAPSILILAATRTDTILAAMREHRPVLAIVDSVQTAHTPRIESAPGSVSQVREAGAELVSAARELGMGLVLIGHVTKEGFI
;
A
#
# COMPACT_ATOMS: atom_id res chain seq x y z
N MET A 1 0.51 1.08 -3.84
CA MET A 1 -0.47 0.45 -4.76
C MET A 1 -0.76 -0.93 -4.20
N ALA A 2 -2.04 -1.21 -3.98
CA ALA A 2 -2.53 -2.52 -3.59
C ALA A 2 -3.46 -3.02 -4.70
N GLY A 3 -3.55 -4.33 -4.83
CA GLY A 3 -3.89 -5.07 -6.05
C GLY A 3 -5.36 -5.03 -6.50
N GLU A 4 -6.07 -3.90 -6.32
CA GLU A 4 -7.46 -3.77 -6.79
C GLU A 4 -7.57 -3.23 -8.22
N GLU A 5 -6.58 -2.50 -8.74
CA GLU A 5 -6.68 -1.86 -10.07
C GLU A 5 -5.41 -2.02 -10.91
N ALA A 6 -5.57 -2.24 -12.23
CA ALA A 6 -4.43 -2.43 -13.12
C ALA A 6 -3.66 -1.10 -13.35
N PRO A 7 -2.32 -1.12 -13.50
CA PRO A 7 -1.53 0.10 -13.75
C PRO A 7 -2.04 0.94 -14.93
N ALA A 8 -2.55 0.29 -15.99
CA ALA A 8 -3.12 0.95 -17.15
C ALA A 8 -4.40 1.75 -16.81
N GLN A 9 -5.23 1.26 -15.89
CA GLN A 9 -6.44 1.95 -15.44
C GLN A 9 -6.10 3.19 -14.61
N VAL A 10 -5.08 3.08 -13.74
CA VAL A 10 -4.56 4.22 -12.96
C VAL A 10 -4.02 5.30 -13.89
N ARG A 11 -3.28 4.92 -14.93
CA ARG A 11 -2.77 5.86 -15.95
C ARG A 11 -3.90 6.59 -16.69
N LEU A 12 -4.91 5.87 -17.18
CA LEU A 12 -6.05 6.49 -17.85
C LEU A 12 -6.78 7.50 -16.95
N ARG A 13 -6.86 7.22 -15.64
CA ARG A 13 -7.46 8.14 -14.68
C ARG A 13 -6.57 9.38 -14.47
N ALA A 14 -5.26 9.21 -14.35
CA ALA A 14 -4.30 10.32 -14.24
C ALA A 14 -4.39 11.25 -15.47
N GLU A 15 -4.43 10.68 -16.68
CA GLU A 15 -4.63 11.41 -17.93
C GLU A 15 -5.95 12.22 -17.91
N ARG A 16 -7.06 11.61 -17.47
CA ARG A 16 -8.37 12.28 -17.35
C ARG A 16 -8.40 13.41 -16.31
N LEU A 17 -7.59 13.31 -15.26
CA LEU A 17 -7.45 14.35 -14.22
C LEU A 17 -6.43 15.43 -14.59
N GLY A 18 -5.79 15.34 -15.77
CA GLY A 18 -4.75 16.27 -16.20
C GLY A 18 -3.47 16.17 -15.38
N ILE A 19 -3.24 15.03 -14.71
CA ILE A 19 -2.03 14.78 -13.93
C ILE A 19 -0.97 14.27 -14.87
N ASP A 20 0.03 15.11 -15.15
CA ASP A 20 1.26 14.65 -15.79
C ASP A 20 2.10 13.92 -14.73
N ALA A 21 2.32 12.62 -14.92
CA ALA A 21 2.74 11.70 -13.87
C ALA A 21 4.13 11.06 -14.08
N PRO A 22 5.16 11.75 -14.62
CA PRO A 22 6.47 11.13 -14.86
C PRO A 22 7.17 10.68 -13.57
N SER A 23 6.75 11.22 -12.41
CA SER A 23 7.29 10.91 -11.09
C SER A 23 6.41 9.94 -10.27
N ILE A 24 5.29 9.44 -10.82
CA ILE A 24 4.42 8.49 -10.13
C ILE A 24 4.86 7.07 -10.45
N LEU A 25 5.34 6.36 -9.43
CA LEU A 25 5.62 4.93 -9.51
C LEU A 25 4.40 4.13 -9.06
N ILE A 26 4.04 3.11 -9.84
CA ILE A 26 2.94 2.21 -9.51
C ILE A 26 3.50 0.81 -9.29
N LEU A 27 3.38 0.29 -8.05
CA LEU A 27 3.78 -1.07 -7.67
C LEU A 27 2.60 -2.04 -7.41
N ALA A 28 2.41 -3.06 -8.26
CA ALA A 28 1.38 -4.08 -8.04
C ALA A 28 1.91 -5.17 -7.11
N ALA A 29 1.75 -4.96 -5.80
CA ALA A 29 2.16 -5.92 -4.80
C ALA A 29 1.20 -5.92 -3.61
N THR A 30 0.98 -7.10 -3.04
CA THR A 30 0.22 -7.29 -1.80
C THR A 30 1.11 -7.72 -0.64
N ARG A 31 2.30 -8.26 -0.91
CA ARG A 31 3.22 -8.68 0.15
C ARG A 31 4.00 -7.51 0.73
N THR A 32 4.07 -7.43 2.06
CA THR A 32 4.75 -6.33 2.74
C THR A 32 6.26 -6.31 2.44
N ASP A 33 6.91 -7.46 2.37
CA ASP A 33 8.34 -7.55 2.02
C ASP A 33 8.66 -6.93 0.64
N THR A 34 7.85 -7.21 -0.38
CA THR A 34 7.98 -6.60 -1.71
C THR A 34 7.76 -5.09 -1.67
N ILE A 35 6.71 -4.64 -0.96
CA ILE A 35 6.40 -3.21 -0.84
C ILE A 35 7.53 -2.46 -0.14
N LEU A 36 8.03 -3.01 0.97
CA LEU A 36 9.11 -2.44 1.76
C LEU A 36 10.43 -2.39 0.98
N ALA A 37 10.72 -3.40 0.16
CA ALA A 37 11.88 -3.39 -0.73
C ALA A 37 11.79 -2.22 -1.73
N ALA A 38 10.65 -2.05 -2.39
CA ALA A 38 10.43 -0.96 -3.33
C ALA A 38 10.48 0.43 -2.67
N MET A 39 9.94 0.57 -1.45
CA MET A 39 10.05 1.81 -0.66
C MET A 39 11.50 2.18 -0.38
N ARG A 40 12.35 1.21 -0.05
CA ARG A 40 13.78 1.43 0.22
C ARG A 40 14.58 1.71 -1.05
N GLU A 41 14.25 1.05 -2.16
CA GLU A 41 14.92 1.22 -3.45
C GLU A 41 14.62 2.60 -4.05
N HIS A 42 13.35 2.98 -4.13
CA HIS A 42 12.93 4.19 -4.83
C HIS A 42 12.85 5.42 -3.92
N ARG A 43 12.86 5.24 -2.60
CA ARG A 43 12.82 6.31 -1.57
C ARG A 43 11.82 7.42 -1.91
N PRO A 44 10.54 7.10 -2.16
CA PRO A 44 9.55 8.12 -2.50
C PRO A 44 9.32 9.09 -1.34
N VAL A 45 8.97 10.34 -1.65
CA VAL A 45 8.57 11.33 -0.62
C VAL A 45 7.20 11.00 -0.01
N LEU A 46 6.36 10.26 -0.73
CA LEU A 46 5.03 9.83 -0.32
C LEU A 46 4.72 8.43 -0.85
N ALA A 47 4.28 7.54 0.01
CA ALA A 47 3.74 6.23 -0.33
C ALA A 47 2.23 6.17 -0.08
N ILE A 48 1.48 5.62 -1.04
CA ILE A 48 0.02 5.40 -0.92
C ILE A 48 -0.27 3.91 -1.07
N VAL A 49 -0.94 3.33 -0.08
CA VAL A 49 -1.37 1.93 -0.05
C VAL A 49 -2.89 1.87 -0.09
N ASP A 50 -3.43 1.34 -1.19
CA ASP A 50 -4.87 1.31 -1.50
C ASP A 50 -5.29 -0.08 -1.98
N SER A 51 -5.88 -0.95 -1.16
CA SER A 51 -6.24 -0.81 0.26
C SER A 51 -5.36 -1.68 1.18
N VAL A 52 -5.19 -1.26 2.45
CA VAL A 52 -4.36 -1.95 3.45
C VAL A 52 -4.87 -3.34 3.81
N GLN A 53 -6.18 -3.60 3.63
CA GLN A 53 -6.78 -4.93 3.79
C GLN A 53 -6.16 -5.98 2.87
N THR A 54 -5.65 -5.58 1.70
CA THR A 54 -5.03 -6.49 0.75
C THR A 54 -3.57 -6.79 1.07
N ALA A 55 -2.97 -6.06 2.04
CA ALA A 55 -1.61 -6.29 2.44
C ALA A 55 -1.48 -7.61 3.23
N HIS A 56 -0.42 -8.36 2.93
CA HIS A 56 -0.11 -9.62 3.58
C HIS A 56 1.34 -9.61 4.05
N THR A 57 1.53 -9.82 5.34
CA THR A 57 2.85 -10.01 5.94
C THR A 57 3.10 -11.50 6.24
N PRO A 58 4.29 -12.03 5.90
CA PRO A 58 4.67 -13.38 6.29
C PRO A 58 5.05 -13.50 7.77
N ARG A 59 5.08 -12.39 8.54
CA ARG A 59 5.51 -12.39 9.94
C ARG A 59 4.52 -13.03 10.91
N ILE A 60 3.27 -13.18 10.49
CA ILE A 60 2.22 -13.82 11.27
C ILE A 60 1.43 -14.80 10.40
N GLU A 61 1.02 -15.92 10.99
CA GLU A 61 0.19 -16.90 10.33
C GLU A 61 -1.29 -16.52 10.52
N SER A 62 -1.79 -15.69 9.61
CA SER A 62 -3.19 -15.25 9.61
C SER A 62 -3.66 -14.92 8.20
N ALA A 63 -4.96 -15.08 7.94
CA ALA A 63 -5.51 -14.88 6.60
C ALA A 63 -5.37 -13.40 6.16
N PRO A 64 -5.02 -13.12 4.89
CA PRO A 64 -5.08 -11.78 4.32
C PRO A 64 -6.43 -11.10 4.59
N GLY A 65 -6.42 -9.80 4.88
CA GLY A 65 -7.63 -9.05 5.23
C GLY A 65 -8.16 -9.26 6.64
N SER A 66 -7.64 -10.24 7.39
CA SER A 66 -7.90 -10.32 8.83
C SER A 66 -7.32 -9.11 9.56
N VAL A 67 -7.88 -8.77 10.71
CA VAL A 67 -7.44 -7.61 11.47
C VAL A 67 -5.99 -7.76 11.95
N SER A 68 -5.59 -8.97 12.34
CA SER A 68 -4.21 -9.26 12.70
C SER A 68 -3.27 -8.98 11.53
N GLN A 69 -3.58 -9.45 10.30
CA GLN A 69 -2.81 -9.11 9.10
C GLN A 69 -2.73 -7.59 8.87
N VAL A 70 -3.87 -6.89 8.92
CA VAL A 70 -3.93 -5.43 8.67
C VAL A 70 -3.11 -4.65 9.70
N ARG A 71 -3.21 -5.02 10.98
CA ARG A 71 -2.47 -4.35 12.05
C ARG A 71 -0.96 -4.57 11.90
N GLU A 72 -0.53 -5.80 11.68
CA GLU A 72 0.90 -6.09 11.56
C GLU A 72 1.49 -5.49 10.29
N ALA A 73 0.84 -5.67 9.14
CA ALA A 73 1.27 -5.07 7.88
C ALA A 73 1.31 -3.54 7.96
N GLY A 74 0.30 -2.92 8.57
CA GLY A 74 0.27 -1.48 8.81
C GLY A 74 1.43 -1.01 9.69
N ALA A 75 1.74 -1.75 10.76
CA ALA A 75 2.87 -1.43 11.63
C ALA A 75 4.22 -1.49 10.89
N GLU A 76 4.43 -2.51 10.06
CA GLU A 76 5.65 -2.61 9.24
C GLU A 76 5.80 -1.42 8.28
N LEU A 77 4.73 -1.04 7.59
CA LEU A 77 4.72 0.07 6.65
C LEU A 77 4.98 1.41 7.35
N VAL A 78 4.36 1.63 8.52
CA VAL A 78 4.57 2.85 9.33
C VAL A 78 6.02 2.94 9.83
N SER A 79 6.60 1.82 10.30
CA SER A 79 8.01 1.81 10.74
C SER A 79 8.94 2.19 9.60
N ALA A 80 8.77 1.56 8.44
CA ALA A 80 9.60 1.86 7.27
C ALA A 80 9.43 3.30 6.77
N ALA A 81 8.19 3.83 6.79
CA ALA A 81 7.95 5.21 6.41
C ALA A 81 8.69 6.20 7.33
N ARG A 82 8.67 5.94 8.65
CA ARG A 82 9.42 6.73 9.64
C ARG A 82 10.92 6.63 9.44
N GLU A 83 11.45 5.42 9.24
CA GLU A 83 12.89 5.18 9.01
C GLU A 83 13.40 5.90 7.75
N LEU A 84 12.57 5.94 6.70
CA LEU A 84 12.92 6.56 5.42
C LEU A 84 12.61 8.06 5.35
N GLY A 85 11.92 8.62 6.35
CA GLY A 85 11.52 10.03 6.37
C GLY A 85 10.47 10.37 5.30
N MET A 86 9.58 9.44 4.97
CA MET A 86 8.54 9.62 3.94
C MET A 86 7.14 9.79 4.54
N GLY A 87 6.25 10.45 3.79
CA GLY A 87 4.82 10.41 4.07
C GLY A 87 4.22 9.05 3.71
N LEU A 88 3.23 8.60 4.48
CA LEU A 88 2.49 7.36 4.22
C LEU A 88 0.99 7.62 4.34
N VAL A 89 0.23 7.21 3.32
CA VAL A 89 -1.24 7.19 3.33
C VAL A 89 -1.69 5.74 3.19
N LEU A 90 -2.44 5.27 4.19
CA LEU A 90 -3.08 3.96 4.19
C LEU A 90 -4.58 4.15 3.96
N ILE A 91 -5.12 3.52 2.92
CA ILE A 91 -6.54 3.53 2.62
C ILE A 91 -7.14 2.23 3.15
N GLY A 92 -8.22 2.36 3.91
CA GLY A 92 -8.94 1.23 4.49
C GLY A 92 -10.45 1.37 4.26
N HIS A 93 -11.06 0.29 3.77
CA HIS A 93 -12.51 0.16 3.65
C HIS A 93 -13.18 -0.14 5.01
N VAL A 94 -14.31 0.52 5.31
CA VAL A 94 -15.13 0.22 6.48
C VAL A 94 -16.08 -0.92 6.14
N THR A 95 -16.00 -2.03 6.87
CA THR A 95 -16.91 -3.18 6.73
C THR A 95 -17.99 -3.14 7.81
N LYS A 96 -19.23 -3.55 7.47
CA LYS A 96 -20.40 -3.51 8.38
C LYS A 96 -20.27 -4.45 9.57
N GLU A 97 -19.51 -5.52 9.42
CA GLU A 97 -19.18 -6.46 10.48
C GLU A 97 -17.81 -6.05 11.00
N GLY A 98 -17.80 -5.34 12.12
CA GLY A 98 -16.59 -4.86 12.79
C GLY A 98 -15.78 -5.98 13.43
N PHE A 99 -15.33 -6.96 12.64
CA PHE A 99 -14.17 -7.74 13.02
C PHE A 99 -12.98 -6.76 12.99
N ILE A 100 -12.60 -6.30 14.19
CA ILE A 100 -11.46 -5.46 14.60
C ILE A 100 -10.57 -6.29 15.55
#